data_AF-A0A238YCB0-F1
#
_entry.id   AF-A0A238YCB0-F1
#
_cell.length_a   1.000
_cell.length_b   1.000
_cell.length_c   1.000
_cell.angle_alpha   90.00
_cell.angle_beta   90.00
_cell.angle_gamma   90.00
#
_symmetry.space_group_name_H-M   'P 1'
#
loop_
_entity.id
_entity.type
_entity.pdbx_description
1 polymer ?
#
loop_
_entity_poly.entity_id
_entity_poly.type
_entity_poly.pdbx_seq_one_letter_code
_entity_poly.pdbx_strand_id
1 'polypeptide(L)'
;MSPIPTRAGMRVPGTHRAATPLAALLVAALTLAGCAGQATSDGITDPGNDADPVTLSNCDQQVTVEEPPERAVSLNQGTTELMLALGLEDRMVGTATWTDPIREDLAEANDQVPRLADDTPSFESVLDTEPDFVIGAYHAMFTDGRVAPRERFEELGVPTYLSPSSCEPEAAELDEPVELEDLYGEIADVAEIFGVPERGEDLIDELRERVGEAVDRVRRADVPESTSVMFWFAQTDAPYMAGATGAPAAMTRELGVDNSYSDVDSMWPQVNWEDVLDRDPDLLVLGDLTRDGEGQSVESKTGFLENDPAVSELSVVDDQRWMPMTGSELNITIRTVDGIESLADTLVELHG
;
A
#
# COMPACT_ATOMS: atom_id res chain seq x y z
N MET A 1 -59.87 0.79 4.93
CA MET A 1 -61.32 0.51 5.09
C MET A 1 -61.50 -0.99 5.29
N SER A 2 -62.29 -1.40 6.29
CA SER A 2 -62.66 -2.82 6.59
C SER A 2 -63.79 -3.32 5.66
N PRO A 3 -64.38 -4.54 5.79
CA PRO A 3 -64.03 -5.77 6.56
C PRO A 3 -63.97 -7.07 5.66
N ILE A 4 -63.38 -8.23 6.07
CA ILE A 4 -63.93 -9.40 6.83
C ILE A 4 -65.24 -9.96 6.19
N PRO A 5 -65.40 -11.27 5.84
CA PRO A 5 -65.44 -12.44 6.78
C PRO A 5 -65.02 -13.83 6.18
N THR A 6 -65.09 -15.05 6.79
CA THR A 6 -65.45 -15.58 8.14
C THR A 6 -64.83 -17.00 8.36
N ARG A 7 -64.57 -17.42 9.64
CA ARG A 7 -64.86 -18.73 10.34
C ARG A 7 -64.72 -20.10 9.62
N ALA A 8 -64.51 -21.27 10.26
CA ALA A 8 -64.28 -21.75 11.64
C ALA A 8 -63.77 -23.23 11.54
N GLY A 9 -63.31 -23.97 12.56
CA GLY A 9 -63.02 -23.65 13.95
C GLY A 9 -62.62 -24.90 14.77
N MET A 10 -61.82 -24.67 15.81
CA MET A 10 -62.05 -25.09 17.20
C MET A 10 -62.41 -26.57 17.52
N ARG A 11 -61.55 -27.23 18.30
CA ARG A 11 -61.95 -27.98 19.53
C ARG A 11 -60.76 -28.25 20.46
N VAL A 12 -60.98 -28.00 21.75
CA VAL A 12 -60.11 -28.31 22.91
C VAL A 12 -60.97 -29.10 23.89
N PRO A 13 -60.44 -30.14 24.56
CA PRO A 13 -60.09 -30.10 26.00
C PRO A 13 -58.62 -30.54 26.20
N GLY A 14 -57.87 -30.15 27.25
CA GLY A 14 -58.25 -29.96 28.65
C GLY A 14 -58.09 -31.30 29.41
N THR A 15 -57.42 -31.41 30.57
CA THR A 15 -57.01 -30.41 31.58
C THR A 15 -56.03 -31.03 32.62
N HIS A 16 -55.43 -30.18 33.50
CA HIS A 16 -55.01 -30.48 34.90
C HIS A 16 -53.87 -31.51 35.11
N ARG A 17 -52.75 -31.29 35.82
CA ARG A 17 -52.36 -30.73 37.16
C ARG A 17 -50.92 -31.32 37.40
N ALA A 18 -50.07 -30.96 38.36
CA ALA A 18 -49.80 -29.79 39.21
C ALA A 18 -48.44 -30.04 39.92
N ALA A 19 -47.74 -28.97 40.34
CA ALA A 19 -46.74 -28.89 41.42
C ALA A 19 -45.62 -29.96 41.63
N THR A 20 -44.38 -29.46 41.65
CA THR A 20 -43.17 -29.93 42.38
C THR A 20 -43.39 -30.06 43.90
N PRO A 21 -42.44 -30.56 44.78
CA PRO A 21 -40.97 -30.67 44.61
C PRO A 21 -40.29 -31.92 45.25
N LEU A 22 -38.93 -31.85 45.35
CA LEU A 22 -38.09 -32.22 46.50
C LEU A 22 -37.20 -33.50 46.46
N ALA A 23 -36.00 -33.32 47.04
CA ALA A 23 -35.14 -34.25 47.77
C ALA A 23 -33.94 -34.90 47.05
N ALA A 24 -32.80 -34.88 47.75
CA ALA A 24 -31.49 -35.39 47.35
C ALA A 24 -31.04 -36.55 48.25
N LEU A 25 -30.16 -37.43 47.76
CA LEU A 25 -29.20 -38.30 48.49
C LEU A 25 -28.30 -38.98 47.42
N LEU A 26 -26.99 -38.73 47.34
CA LEU A 26 -25.86 -39.19 48.17
C LEU A 26 -25.50 -40.69 48.05
N VAL A 27 -24.29 -40.92 47.51
CA VAL A 27 -23.36 -42.06 47.75
C VAL A 27 -23.72 -43.46 47.23
N ALA A 28 -22.91 -43.95 46.28
CA ALA A 28 -22.12 -45.19 46.45
C ALA A 28 -21.03 -45.30 45.37
N ALA A 29 -19.76 -45.34 45.78
CA ALA A 29 -18.66 -45.72 44.90
C ALA A 29 -18.60 -47.25 44.77
N LEU A 30 -18.42 -47.77 43.55
CA LEU A 30 -18.08 -49.17 43.30
C LEU A 30 -16.99 -49.23 42.23
N THR A 31 -15.78 -49.55 42.67
CA THR A 31 -14.62 -49.77 41.83
C THR A 31 -14.75 -51.09 41.08
N LEU A 32 -14.68 -51.07 39.74
CA LEU A 32 -14.24 -52.21 38.97
C LEU A 32 -12.95 -51.85 38.22
N ALA A 33 -11.90 -52.62 38.49
CA ALA A 33 -10.68 -52.58 37.70
C ALA A 33 -10.95 -53.21 36.33
N GLY A 34 -10.67 -52.45 35.27
CA GLY A 34 -10.70 -52.92 33.89
C GLY A 34 -9.44 -52.48 33.18
N CYS A 35 -8.41 -53.33 33.18
CA CYS A 35 -7.22 -53.10 32.37
C CYS A 35 -7.55 -53.31 30.89
N ALA A 36 -7.65 -52.23 30.13
CA ALA A 36 -7.52 -52.23 28.68
C ALA A 36 -6.28 -51.39 28.34
N GLY A 37 -5.36 -51.96 27.56
CA GLY A 37 -4.08 -51.31 27.28
C GLY A 37 -4.26 -50.07 26.42
N GLN A 38 -3.67 -48.95 26.85
CA GLN A 38 -3.40 -47.81 25.99
C GLN A 38 -1.95 -47.88 25.54
N ALA A 39 -1.74 -47.87 24.22
CA ALA A 39 -0.41 -47.78 23.66
C ALA A 39 0.18 -46.41 24.01
N THR A 40 1.40 -46.40 24.52
CA THR A 40 2.23 -45.20 24.57
C THR A 40 2.64 -44.86 23.14
N SER A 41 1.86 -44.00 22.48
CA SER A 41 2.36 -43.23 21.36
C SER A 41 3.31 -42.19 21.92
N ASP A 42 4.61 -42.48 21.90
CA ASP A 42 5.65 -41.47 21.99
C ASP A 42 5.51 -40.57 20.74
N GLY A 43 4.67 -39.54 20.87
CA GLY A 43 4.59 -38.46 19.91
C GLY A 43 5.88 -37.67 20.01
N ILE A 44 6.80 -37.91 19.08
CA ILE A 44 7.85 -36.96 18.78
C ILE A 44 7.12 -35.72 18.23
N THR A 45 6.98 -34.71 19.07
CA THR A 45 6.66 -33.36 18.62
C THR A 45 7.89 -32.83 17.91
N ASP A 46 7.93 -33.04 16.61
CA ASP A 46 8.77 -32.24 15.73
C ASP A 46 8.31 -30.79 15.88
N PRO A 47 9.20 -29.81 16.15
CA PRO A 47 8.83 -28.40 16.11
C PRO A 47 8.76 -27.93 14.66
N GLY A 48 7.90 -28.59 13.86
CA GLY A 48 7.42 -28.05 12.61
C GLY A 48 6.56 -26.84 12.92
N ASN A 49 6.83 -25.72 12.25
CA ASN A 49 6.07 -24.50 12.40
C ASN A 49 4.80 -24.64 11.56
N ASP A 50 3.85 -25.46 12.04
CA ASP A 50 2.53 -25.68 11.43
C ASP A 50 1.69 -24.38 11.50
N ALA A 51 2.09 -23.36 10.75
CA ALA A 51 1.24 -22.23 10.41
C ALA A 51 0.16 -22.72 9.44
N ASP A 52 -1.10 -22.31 9.65
CA ASP A 52 -2.15 -22.58 8.68
C ASP A 52 -1.86 -21.80 7.38
N PRO A 53 -2.08 -22.37 6.17
CA PRO A 53 -1.86 -21.68 4.91
C PRO A 53 -2.61 -20.34 4.81
N VAL A 54 -1.90 -19.28 4.43
CA VAL A 54 -2.49 -17.95 4.20
C VAL A 54 -3.08 -17.93 2.79
N THR A 55 -4.33 -17.48 2.66
CA THR A 55 -4.97 -17.26 1.36
C THR A 55 -5.69 -15.92 1.35
N LEU A 56 -5.28 -15.05 0.44
CA LEU A 56 -5.79 -13.69 0.29
C LEU A 56 -6.19 -13.39 -1.16
N SER A 57 -6.99 -12.34 -1.34
CA SER A 57 -7.43 -11.86 -2.65
C SER A 57 -6.63 -10.61 -3.01
N ASN A 58 -5.85 -10.66 -4.08
CA ASN A 58 -4.96 -9.57 -4.48
C ASN A 58 -5.04 -9.35 -6.00
N CYS A 59 -5.57 -8.19 -6.40
CA CYS A 59 -5.79 -7.77 -7.78
C CYS A 59 -6.45 -8.88 -8.65
N ASP A 60 -7.70 -9.23 -8.30
CA ASP A 60 -8.53 -10.28 -8.92
C ASP A 60 -7.95 -11.71 -8.96
N GLN A 61 -6.83 -11.96 -8.28
CA GLN A 61 -6.23 -13.30 -8.15
C GLN A 61 -6.22 -13.75 -6.68
N GLN A 62 -6.30 -15.06 -6.44
CA GLN A 62 -6.10 -15.62 -5.10
C GLN A 62 -4.63 -15.99 -4.93
N VAL A 63 -3.98 -15.37 -3.95
CA VAL A 63 -2.61 -15.70 -3.56
C VAL A 63 -2.70 -16.66 -2.38
N THR A 64 -2.09 -17.83 -2.51
CA THR A 64 -1.98 -18.83 -1.43
C THR A 64 -0.52 -19.12 -1.18
N VAL A 65 -0.10 -19.01 0.08
CA VAL A 65 1.21 -19.50 0.57
C VAL A 65 0.95 -20.58 1.61
N GLU A 66 1.57 -21.75 1.43
CA GLU A 66 1.42 -22.90 2.34
C GLU A 66 2.24 -22.69 3.63
N GLU A 67 3.40 -22.04 3.51
CA GLU A 67 4.31 -21.68 4.60
C GLU A 67 4.86 -20.26 4.34
N PRO A 68 5.30 -19.49 5.37
CA PRO A 68 5.87 -18.16 5.18
C PRO A 68 7.12 -18.16 4.27
N PRO A 69 7.16 -17.40 3.16
CA PRO A 69 8.22 -17.49 2.16
C PRO A 69 9.64 -17.30 2.72
N GLU A 70 10.61 -18.00 2.14
CA GLU A 70 12.03 -17.95 2.50
C GLU A 70 12.92 -17.35 1.40
N ARG A 71 12.39 -17.20 0.18
CA ARG A 71 13.13 -16.85 -1.05
C ARG A 71 12.36 -15.86 -1.91
N ALA A 72 11.98 -14.73 -1.33
CA ALA A 72 11.24 -13.69 -2.02
C ALA A 72 12.10 -12.87 -3.00
N VAL A 73 11.51 -12.48 -4.14
CA VAL A 73 12.06 -11.44 -5.03
C VAL A 73 11.13 -10.25 -5.07
N SER A 74 11.68 -9.07 -4.81
CA SER A 74 10.97 -7.80 -5.01
C SER A 74 11.36 -7.16 -6.34
N LEU A 75 10.37 -6.87 -7.18
CA LEU A 75 10.56 -6.37 -8.54
C LEU A 75 10.70 -4.84 -8.62
N ASN A 76 10.45 -4.12 -7.51
CA ASN A 76 10.50 -2.66 -7.42
C ASN A 76 11.09 -2.17 -6.09
N GLN A 77 11.62 -0.94 -6.08
CA GLN A 77 12.13 -0.31 -4.87
C GLN A 77 11.07 -0.13 -3.77
N GLY A 78 9.85 0.33 -4.08
CA GLY A 78 8.80 0.54 -3.06
C GLY A 78 8.48 -0.73 -2.27
N THR A 79 8.26 -1.85 -2.98
CA THR A 79 8.03 -3.16 -2.36
C THR A 79 9.28 -3.73 -1.68
N THR A 80 10.48 -3.37 -2.16
CA THR A 80 11.74 -3.72 -1.47
C THR A 80 11.83 -3.01 -0.13
N GLU A 81 11.61 -1.70 -0.10
CA GLU A 81 11.71 -0.90 1.12
C GLU A 81 10.64 -1.28 2.14
N LEU A 82 9.42 -1.64 1.69
CA LEU A 82 8.39 -2.27 2.53
C LEU A 82 8.90 -3.56 3.19
N MET A 83 9.45 -4.50 2.41
CA MET A 83 9.95 -5.77 2.95
C MET A 83 11.12 -5.57 3.92
N LEU A 84 12.01 -4.62 3.64
CA LEU A 84 13.12 -4.28 4.54
C LEU A 84 12.62 -3.59 5.82
N ALA A 85 11.61 -2.72 5.75
CA ALA A 85 10.98 -2.10 6.93
C ALA A 85 10.28 -3.14 7.82
N LEU A 86 9.71 -4.18 7.21
CA LEU A 86 9.20 -5.36 7.92
C LEU A 86 10.30 -6.29 8.45
N GLY A 87 11.59 -6.01 8.21
CA GLY A 87 12.72 -6.84 8.63
C GLY A 87 12.70 -8.24 8.00
N LEU A 88 12.52 -8.29 6.68
CA LEU A 88 12.44 -9.52 5.88
C LEU A 88 13.69 -9.76 5.01
N GLU A 89 14.80 -9.05 5.24
CA GLU A 89 16.02 -9.16 4.43
C GLU A 89 16.57 -10.60 4.35
N ASP A 90 16.52 -11.36 5.45
CA ASP A 90 16.89 -12.79 5.52
C ASP A 90 15.95 -13.71 4.71
N ARG A 91 14.80 -13.21 4.25
CA ARG A 91 13.80 -13.93 3.42
C ARG A 91 13.84 -13.49 1.96
N MET A 92 14.77 -12.59 1.57
CA MET A 92 14.86 -12.03 0.22
C MET A 92 16.08 -12.56 -0.53
N VAL A 93 15.88 -12.98 -1.78
CA VAL A 93 16.95 -13.46 -2.68
C VAL A 93 17.19 -12.54 -3.89
N GLY A 94 16.37 -11.49 -4.05
CA GLY A 94 16.52 -10.54 -5.14
C GLY A 94 15.75 -9.24 -4.96
N THR A 95 16.34 -8.13 -5.38
CA THR A 95 15.69 -6.82 -5.56
C THR A 95 15.94 -6.27 -6.97
N ALA A 96 15.04 -5.45 -7.50
CA ALA A 96 15.21 -4.81 -8.81
C ALA A 96 14.38 -3.52 -8.97
N THR A 97 14.54 -2.85 -10.12
CA THR A 97 13.87 -1.59 -10.50
C THR A 97 13.98 -0.50 -9.43
N TRP A 98 15.18 0.07 -9.32
CA TRP A 98 15.57 1.13 -8.40
C TRP A 98 15.49 2.50 -9.08
N THR A 99 14.81 3.45 -8.43
CA THR A 99 14.59 4.81 -8.93
C THR A 99 15.33 5.86 -8.11
N ASP A 100 15.62 5.58 -6.84
CA ASP A 100 16.15 6.52 -5.86
C ASP A 100 17.20 5.82 -4.97
N PRO A 101 18.08 6.57 -4.28
CA PRO A 101 18.93 6.00 -3.23
C PRO A 101 18.07 5.32 -2.14
N ILE A 102 18.49 4.16 -1.64
CA ILE A 102 17.85 3.48 -0.50
C ILE A 102 17.77 4.43 0.71
N ARG A 103 16.69 4.32 1.50
CA ARG A 103 16.55 5.08 2.74
C ARG A 103 17.70 4.74 3.71
N GLU A 104 18.21 5.72 4.45
CA GLU A 104 19.39 5.54 5.33
C GLU A 104 19.13 4.52 6.46
N ASP A 105 17.90 4.48 6.98
CA ASP A 105 17.43 3.51 7.98
C ASP A 105 17.35 2.06 7.45
N LEU A 106 17.20 1.86 6.15
CA LEU A 106 17.12 0.54 5.50
C LEU A 106 18.44 0.09 4.86
N ALA A 107 19.50 0.90 4.89
CA ALA A 107 20.75 0.64 4.17
C ALA A 107 21.46 -0.66 4.62
N GLU A 108 21.53 -0.93 5.93
CA GLU A 108 22.17 -2.14 6.47
C GLU A 108 21.38 -3.42 6.14
N ALA A 109 20.05 -3.34 6.10
CA ALA A 109 19.19 -4.45 5.67
C ALA A 109 19.32 -4.70 4.16
N ASN A 110 19.30 -3.63 3.34
CA ASN A 110 19.48 -3.70 1.89
C ASN A 110 20.81 -4.34 1.47
N ASP A 111 21.92 -4.01 2.15
CA ASP A 111 23.26 -4.54 1.83
C ASP A 111 23.38 -6.07 1.96
N GLN A 112 22.41 -6.73 2.62
CA GLN A 112 22.33 -8.19 2.75
C GLN A 112 21.62 -8.85 1.57
N VAL A 113 20.80 -8.11 0.79
CA VAL A 113 19.94 -8.66 -0.27
C VAL A 113 20.56 -8.43 -1.66
N PRO A 114 20.68 -9.47 -2.52
CA PRO A 114 21.20 -9.31 -3.87
C PRO A 114 20.35 -8.36 -4.74
N ARG A 115 20.97 -7.37 -5.38
CA ARG A 115 20.34 -6.61 -6.47
C ARG A 115 20.50 -7.37 -7.78
N LEU A 116 19.39 -7.81 -8.37
CA LEU A 116 19.36 -8.57 -9.64
C LEU A 116 19.56 -7.65 -10.86
N ALA A 117 19.01 -6.44 -10.78
CA ALA A 117 19.16 -5.39 -11.77
C ALA A 117 18.92 -4.01 -11.12
N ASP A 118 19.54 -2.96 -11.65
CA ASP A 118 19.13 -1.58 -11.34
C ASP A 118 17.79 -1.25 -12.02
N ASP A 119 17.61 -1.66 -13.27
CA ASP A 119 16.35 -1.63 -14.01
C ASP A 119 15.47 -2.87 -13.73
N THR A 120 14.42 -3.08 -14.54
CA THR A 120 13.59 -4.29 -14.52
C THR A 120 14.40 -5.55 -14.90
N PRO A 121 14.29 -6.65 -14.13
CA PRO A 121 15.02 -7.88 -14.38
C PRO A 121 14.34 -8.71 -15.47
N SER A 122 15.07 -9.66 -16.07
CA SER A 122 14.43 -10.67 -16.93
C SER A 122 13.75 -11.74 -16.08
N PHE A 123 12.68 -12.36 -16.61
CA PHE A 123 12.04 -13.52 -15.98
C PHE A 123 13.03 -14.66 -15.67
N GLU A 124 13.97 -14.93 -16.58
CA GLU A 124 15.01 -15.94 -16.37
C GLU A 124 15.93 -15.57 -15.19
N SER A 125 16.33 -14.29 -15.05
CA SER A 125 17.14 -13.83 -13.92
C SER A 125 16.41 -13.90 -12.58
N VAL A 126 15.07 -13.77 -12.58
CA VAL A 126 14.25 -13.98 -11.38
C VAL A 126 14.16 -15.46 -11.04
N LEU A 127 13.90 -16.34 -12.02
CA LEU A 127 13.81 -17.78 -11.76
C LEU A 127 15.15 -18.43 -11.39
N ASP A 128 16.27 -17.91 -11.88
CA ASP A 128 17.63 -18.38 -11.53
C ASP A 128 17.95 -18.18 -10.03
N THR A 129 17.18 -17.37 -9.30
CA THR A 129 17.28 -17.28 -7.83
C THR A 129 16.48 -18.35 -7.10
N GLU A 130 15.78 -19.26 -7.80
CA GLU A 130 14.85 -20.25 -7.24
C GLU A 130 13.87 -19.62 -6.21
N PRO A 131 13.06 -18.62 -6.60
CA PRO A 131 12.18 -17.91 -5.67
C PRO A 131 10.95 -18.74 -5.30
N ASP A 132 10.45 -18.54 -4.08
CA ASP A 132 9.18 -19.11 -3.59
C ASP A 132 8.06 -18.06 -3.47
N PHE A 133 8.38 -16.77 -3.67
CA PHE A 133 7.43 -15.67 -3.71
C PHE A 133 7.97 -14.51 -4.56
N VAL A 134 7.11 -13.78 -5.27
CA VAL A 134 7.49 -12.59 -6.04
C VAL A 134 6.52 -11.44 -5.80
N ILE A 135 7.02 -10.28 -5.41
CA ILE A 135 6.23 -9.07 -5.17
C ILE A 135 6.63 -7.94 -6.13
N GLY A 136 5.67 -7.15 -6.61
CA GLY A 136 5.92 -5.99 -7.47
C GLY A 136 4.95 -4.85 -7.22
N ALA A 137 5.44 -3.62 -7.39
CA ALA A 137 4.70 -2.40 -7.07
C ALA A 137 3.72 -1.95 -8.18
N TYR A 138 3.89 -2.46 -9.40
CA TYR A 138 3.16 -1.96 -10.57
C TYR A 138 2.68 -3.10 -11.46
N HIS A 139 1.41 -3.06 -11.91
CA HIS A 139 0.83 -4.01 -12.87
C HIS A 139 1.77 -4.27 -14.06
N ALA A 140 2.45 -3.22 -14.55
CA ALA A 140 3.39 -3.30 -15.65
C ALA A 140 4.49 -4.37 -15.48
N MET A 141 4.97 -4.64 -14.24
CA MET A 141 5.99 -5.67 -14.01
C MET A 141 5.47 -7.06 -14.41
N PHE A 142 4.20 -7.33 -14.12
CA PHE A 142 3.53 -8.60 -14.38
C PHE A 142 2.94 -8.69 -15.78
N THR A 143 3.73 -8.31 -16.79
CA THR A 143 3.33 -8.38 -18.21
C THR A 143 4.47 -8.96 -19.07
N ASP A 144 4.12 -9.51 -20.24
CA ASP A 144 5.11 -9.94 -21.26
C ASP A 144 6.04 -8.81 -21.75
N GLY A 145 5.69 -7.54 -21.48
CA GLY A 145 6.50 -6.37 -21.81
C GLY A 145 7.57 -6.01 -20.78
N ARG A 146 7.58 -6.66 -19.60
CA ARG A 146 8.55 -6.41 -18.51
C ARG A 146 9.14 -7.71 -17.99
N VAL A 147 8.62 -8.27 -16.89
CA VAL A 147 9.13 -9.51 -16.31
C VAL A 147 8.38 -10.71 -16.91
N ALA A 148 7.16 -10.99 -16.43
CA ALA A 148 6.23 -11.97 -16.98
C ALA A 148 4.83 -11.83 -16.36
N PRO A 149 3.75 -12.28 -17.03
CA PRO A 149 2.42 -12.41 -16.42
C PRO A 149 2.42 -13.27 -15.14
N ARG A 150 1.54 -12.95 -14.18
CA ARG A 150 1.43 -13.66 -12.87
C ARG A 150 1.21 -15.16 -13.05
N GLU A 151 0.38 -15.53 -14.03
CA GLU A 151 0.03 -16.90 -14.37
C GLU A 151 1.27 -17.74 -14.72
N ARG A 152 2.33 -17.12 -15.25
CA ARG A 152 3.58 -17.80 -15.62
C ARG A 152 4.45 -18.13 -14.41
N PHE A 153 4.31 -17.38 -13.31
CA PHE A 153 4.89 -17.73 -12.02
C PHE A 153 4.05 -18.82 -11.32
N GLU A 154 2.72 -18.71 -11.38
CA GLU A 154 1.80 -19.74 -10.86
C GLU A 154 1.98 -21.11 -11.51
N GLU A 155 2.19 -21.17 -12.84
CA GLU A 155 2.51 -22.41 -13.57
C GLU A 155 3.78 -23.13 -13.06
N LEU A 156 4.66 -22.39 -12.37
CA LEU A 156 5.90 -22.88 -11.75
C LEU A 156 5.77 -23.10 -10.24
N GLY A 157 4.61 -22.81 -9.65
CA GLY A 157 4.38 -22.90 -8.21
C GLY A 157 4.92 -21.71 -7.41
N VAL A 158 5.17 -20.57 -8.06
CA VAL A 158 5.67 -19.34 -7.42
C VAL A 158 4.50 -18.36 -7.24
N PRO A 159 3.91 -18.21 -6.04
CA PRO A 159 2.89 -17.20 -5.77
C PRO A 159 3.41 -15.78 -6.01
N THR A 160 2.52 -14.90 -6.45
CA THR A 160 2.84 -13.49 -6.76
C THR A 160 1.94 -12.52 -6.04
N TYR A 161 2.47 -11.37 -5.61
CA TYR A 161 1.70 -10.27 -5.03
C TYR A 161 1.95 -8.98 -5.83
N LEU A 162 0.89 -8.20 -6.03
CA LEU A 162 0.91 -6.90 -6.69
C LEU A 162 0.34 -5.85 -5.75
N SER A 163 1.05 -4.74 -5.51
CA SER A 163 0.57 -3.66 -4.64
C SER A 163 -0.84 -3.20 -5.05
N PRO A 164 -1.83 -3.13 -4.12
CA PRO A 164 -3.22 -2.80 -4.45
C PRO A 164 -3.39 -1.47 -5.20
N SER A 165 -2.53 -0.50 -4.86
CA SER A 165 -2.39 0.82 -5.50
C SER A 165 -2.11 0.80 -7.01
N SER A 166 -1.73 -0.36 -7.58
CA SER A 166 -1.50 -0.54 -9.01
C SER A 166 -2.01 -1.90 -9.52
N CYS A 167 -3.19 -2.34 -9.07
CA CYS A 167 -3.87 -3.49 -9.69
C CYS A 167 -4.16 -3.27 -11.19
N GLU A 168 -4.61 -2.07 -11.55
CA GLU A 168 -4.89 -1.68 -12.94
C GLU A 168 -3.64 -1.05 -13.62
N PRO A 169 -3.59 -1.03 -14.97
CA PRO A 169 -2.59 -0.27 -15.71
C PRO A 169 -2.66 1.23 -15.39
N GLU A 170 -1.50 1.91 -15.29
CA GLU A 170 -1.37 3.35 -14.96
C GLU A 170 -2.23 4.30 -15.84
N ALA A 171 -2.56 3.90 -17.06
CA ALA A 171 -3.38 4.66 -18.00
C ALA A 171 -4.89 4.33 -17.94
N ALA A 172 -5.33 3.49 -17.00
CA ALA A 172 -6.73 3.21 -16.75
C ALA A 172 -7.41 4.35 -15.97
N GLU A 173 -8.71 4.52 -16.18
CA GLU A 173 -9.56 5.25 -15.23
C GLU A 173 -9.75 4.33 -14.01
N LEU A 174 -9.36 4.79 -12.82
CA LEU A 174 -9.57 4.03 -11.58
C LEU A 174 -11.00 4.25 -11.07
N ASP A 175 -11.65 3.19 -10.62
CA ASP A 175 -13.01 3.27 -10.03
C ASP A 175 -13.02 4.07 -8.71
N GLU A 176 -11.93 4.00 -7.93
CA GLU A 176 -11.70 4.74 -6.69
C GLU A 176 -10.26 5.31 -6.68
N PRO A 177 -10.00 6.49 -6.09
CA PRO A 177 -8.65 7.05 -5.98
C PRO A 177 -7.82 6.24 -4.97
N VAL A 178 -6.50 6.16 -5.17
CA VAL A 178 -5.63 5.47 -4.21
C VAL A 178 -5.52 6.28 -2.91
N GLU A 179 -5.50 5.60 -1.77
CA GLU A 179 -5.42 6.17 -0.42
C GLU A 179 -4.25 5.56 0.38
N LEU A 180 -3.97 6.08 1.58
CA LEU A 180 -2.95 5.48 2.46
C LEU A 180 -3.42 4.12 3.02
N GLU A 181 -4.73 3.90 3.07
CA GLU A 181 -5.39 2.64 3.39
C GLU A 181 -4.91 1.49 2.49
N ASP A 182 -4.59 1.75 1.21
CA ASP A 182 -4.03 0.74 0.30
C ASP A 182 -2.63 0.31 0.74
N LEU A 183 -1.80 1.26 1.18
CA LEU A 183 -0.47 1.00 1.74
C LEU A 183 -0.58 0.25 3.08
N TYR A 184 -1.50 0.65 3.97
CA TYR A 184 -1.71 -0.05 5.24
C TYR A 184 -2.25 -1.47 5.03
N GLY A 185 -3.10 -1.67 4.02
CA GLY A 185 -3.57 -2.99 3.59
C GLY A 185 -2.42 -3.85 3.05
N GLU A 186 -1.57 -3.29 2.19
CA GLU A 186 -0.38 -3.97 1.67
C GLU A 186 0.61 -4.37 2.78
N ILE A 187 0.88 -3.48 3.75
CA ILE A 187 1.72 -3.80 4.91
C ILE A 187 1.13 -4.98 5.69
N ALA A 188 -0.18 -5.00 5.93
CA ALA A 188 -0.86 -6.07 6.65
C ALA A 188 -0.82 -7.40 5.87
N ASP A 189 -1.13 -7.39 4.57
CA ASP A 189 -1.07 -8.56 3.70
C ASP A 189 0.35 -9.16 3.68
N VAL A 190 1.38 -8.34 3.44
CA VAL A 190 2.77 -8.81 3.39
C VAL A 190 3.22 -9.30 4.77
N ALA A 191 2.82 -8.64 5.86
CA ALA A 191 3.13 -9.12 7.20
C ALA A 191 2.43 -10.46 7.52
N GLU A 192 1.21 -10.70 7.04
CA GLU A 192 0.52 -11.99 7.18
C GLU A 192 1.19 -13.09 6.35
N ILE A 193 1.48 -12.83 5.06
CA ILE A 193 2.19 -13.75 4.14
C ILE A 193 3.51 -14.24 4.75
N PHE A 194 4.29 -13.32 5.35
CA PHE A 194 5.60 -13.65 5.93
C PHE A 194 5.53 -14.06 7.41
N GLY A 195 4.33 -14.24 7.98
CA GLY A 195 4.12 -14.76 9.33
C GLY A 195 4.58 -13.81 10.45
N VAL A 196 4.58 -12.50 10.20
CA VAL A 196 5.07 -11.45 11.10
C VAL A 196 4.06 -10.31 11.34
N PRO A 197 2.76 -10.60 11.59
CA PRO A 197 1.71 -9.59 11.69
C PRO A 197 2.00 -8.51 12.75
N GLU A 198 2.62 -8.89 13.88
CA GLU A 198 3.02 -7.95 14.94
C GLU A 198 3.95 -6.83 14.42
N ARG A 199 4.88 -7.15 13.49
CA ARG A 199 5.76 -6.15 12.85
C ARG A 199 5.01 -5.28 11.83
N GLY A 200 3.97 -5.83 11.20
CA GLY A 200 3.08 -5.08 10.31
C GLY A 200 2.21 -4.08 11.08
N GLU A 201 1.62 -4.52 12.20
CA GLU A 201 0.86 -3.65 13.11
C GLU A 201 1.73 -2.50 13.64
N ASP A 202 2.94 -2.79 14.15
CA ASP A 202 3.89 -1.78 14.63
C ASP A 202 4.26 -0.76 13.53
N LEU A 203 4.54 -1.21 12.30
CA LEU A 203 4.86 -0.33 11.16
C LEU A 203 3.67 0.54 10.72
N ILE A 204 2.46 -0.02 10.69
CA ILE A 204 1.24 0.73 10.34
C ILE A 204 0.97 1.82 11.38
N ASP A 205 1.12 1.52 12.67
CA ASP A 205 0.89 2.50 13.72
C ASP A 205 1.97 3.60 13.73
N GLU A 206 3.24 3.29 13.44
CA GLU A 206 4.30 4.30 13.25
C GLU A 206 3.96 5.27 12.09
N LEU A 207 3.63 4.73 10.92
CA LEU A 207 3.30 5.53 9.74
C LEU A 207 2.07 6.42 9.97
N ARG A 208 1.05 5.90 10.69
CA ARG A 208 -0.13 6.67 11.09
C ARG A 208 0.18 7.77 12.11
N GLU A 209 1.05 7.52 13.08
CA GLU A 209 1.49 8.56 14.03
C GLU A 209 2.18 9.70 13.29
N ARG A 210 3.11 9.38 12.38
CA ARG A 210 3.83 10.34 11.53
C ARG A 210 2.91 11.20 10.66
N VAL A 211 1.95 10.58 9.95
CA VAL A 211 0.93 11.32 9.18
C VAL A 211 0.08 12.20 10.11
N GLY A 212 -0.35 11.67 11.26
CA GLY A 212 -1.11 12.43 12.26
C GLY A 212 -0.37 13.67 12.76
N GLU A 213 0.93 13.56 13.04
CA GLU A 213 1.77 14.71 13.44
C GLU A 213 1.92 15.75 12.32
N ALA A 214 2.05 15.32 11.07
CA ALA A 214 2.08 16.20 9.89
C ALA A 214 0.76 16.98 9.73
N VAL A 215 -0.38 16.29 9.78
CA VAL A 215 -1.72 16.90 9.71
C VAL A 215 -1.94 17.88 10.88
N ASP A 216 -1.53 17.52 12.09
CA ASP A 216 -1.64 18.42 13.25
C ASP A 216 -0.70 19.63 13.16
N ARG A 217 0.45 19.54 12.45
CA ARG A 217 1.31 20.71 12.15
C ARG A 217 0.57 21.71 11.27
N VAL A 218 0.02 21.26 10.13
CA VAL A 218 -0.73 22.09 9.19
C VAL A 218 -1.93 22.75 9.86
N ARG A 219 -2.73 21.99 10.61
CA ARG A 219 -3.86 22.52 11.40
C ARG A 219 -3.46 23.56 12.45
N ARG A 220 -2.33 23.36 13.15
CA ARG A 220 -1.85 24.30 14.18
C ARG A 220 -1.30 25.61 13.61
N ALA A 221 -0.95 25.63 12.33
CA ALA A 221 -0.52 26.84 11.62
C ALA A 221 -1.69 27.59 10.94
N ASP A 222 -2.93 27.12 11.10
CA ASP A 222 -4.13 27.69 10.44
C ASP A 222 -3.97 27.80 8.91
N VAL A 223 -3.27 26.84 8.27
CA VAL A 223 -3.10 26.77 6.81
C VAL A 223 -4.49 26.72 6.13
N PRO A 224 -4.78 27.60 5.15
CA PRO A 224 -6.06 27.60 4.46
C PRO A 224 -6.32 26.32 3.66
N GLU A 225 -7.55 25.78 3.75
CA GLU A 225 -8.03 24.70 2.87
C GLU A 225 -7.99 25.08 1.38
N SER A 226 -7.94 26.39 1.07
CA SER A 226 -7.83 26.92 -0.29
C SER A 226 -6.38 27.10 -0.76
N THR A 227 -5.38 26.73 0.03
CA THR A 227 -3.98 26.75 -0.43
C THR A 227 -3.83 25.67 -1.50
N SER A 228 -3.39 26.08 -2.69
CA SER A 228 -3.33 25.25 -3.87
C SER A 228 -1.93 24.69 -4.11
N VAL A 229 -1.83 23.36 -4.26
CA VAL A 229 -0.59 22.63 -4.50
C VAL A 229 -0.69 21.94 -5.85
N MET A 230 0.35 22.11 -6.68
CA MET A 230 0.49 21.41 -7.95
C MET A 230 1.73 20.52 -7.92
N PHE A 231 1.65 19.31 -8.46
CA PHE A 231 2.75 18.35 -8.46
C PHE A 231 3.18 18.06 -9.90
N TRP A 232 4.37 18.51 -10.29
CA TRP A 232 4.94 18.26 -11.61
C TRP A 232 5.89 17.07 -11.55
N PHE A 233 5.50 15.95 -12.16
CA PHE A 233 6.28 14.72 -12.15
C PHE A 233 7.40 14.72 -13.19
N ALA A 234 7.05 14.96 -14.47
CA ALA A 234 7.98 14.77 -15.58
C ALA A 234 7.65 15.64 -16.81
N GLN A 235 8.67 15.81 -17.67
CA GLN A 235 8.63 16.44 -19.00
C GLN A 235 8.31 17.94 -19.03
N THR A 236 8.95 18.67 -19.95
CA THR A 236 8.70 20.11 -20.21
C THR A 236 7.77 20.36 -21.40
N ASP A 237 7.82 19.57 -22.47
CA ASP A 237 7.02 19.83 -23.68
C ASP A 237 5.51 19.63 -23.44
N ALA A 238 5.16 18.63 -22.63
CA ALA A 238 3.81 18.35 -22.15
C ALA A 238 3.95 17.80 -20.70
N PRO A 239 3.85 18.65 -19.67
CA PRO A 239 4.14 18.24 -18.31
C PRO A 239 3.11 17.24 -17.80
N TYR A 240 3.59 16.24 -17.07
CA TYR A 240 2.77 15.33 -16.29
C TYR A 240 2.49 15.97 -14.93
N MET A 241 1.24 16.33 -14.68
CA MET A 241 0.77 16.87 -13.39
C MET A 241 -0.04 15.83 -12.64
N ALA A 242 -0.06 15.85 -11.30
CA ALA A 242 -0.85 14.88 -10.53
C ALA A 242 -2.34 15.21 -10.56
N GLY A 243 -3.17 14.33 -11.11
CA GLY A 243 -4.63 14.47 -11.02
C GLY A 243 -5.21 13.91 -9.72
N ALA A 244 -6.51 13.60 -9.72
CA ALA A 244 -7.29 13.31 -8.52
C ALA A 244 -7.06 11.92 -7.89
N THR A 245 -6.38 10.98 -8.57
CA THR A 245 -6.37 9.55 -8.19
C THR A 245 -5.04 9.00 -7.69
N GLY A 246 -3.95 9.77 -7.77
CA GLY A 246 -2.60 9.33 -7.37
C GLY A 246 -2.19 9.62 -5.93
N ALA A 247 -0.99 9.18 -5.56
CA ALA A 247 -0.40 9.47 -4.25
C ALA A 247 -0.45 10.96 -3.86
N PRO A 248 -0.15 11.93 -4.75
CA PRO A 248 -0.23 13.34 -4.41
C PRO A 248 -1.65 13.81 -4.02
N ALA A 249 -2.69 13.22 -4.60
CA ALA A 249 -4.07 13.52 -4.22
C ALA A 249 -4.42 12.97 -2.83
N ALA A 250 -3.87 11.82 -2.45
CA ALA A 250 -3.93 11.33 -1.07
C ALA A 250 -3.19 12.29 -0.10
N MET A 251 -1.98 12.75 -0.46
CA MET A 251 -1.22 13.72 0.35
C MET A 251 -2.02 15.01 0.62
N THR A 252 -2.61 15.61 -0.43
CA THR A 252 -3.40 16.85 -0.28
C THR A 252 -4.68 16.63 0.52
N ARG A 253 -5.30 15.43 0.40
CA ARG A 253 -6.50 15.05 1.17
C ARG A 253 -6.21 14.92 2.66
N GLU A 254 -5.11 14.26 3.03
CA GLU A 254 -4.67 14.15 4.43
C GLU A 254 -4.37 15.52 5.05
N LEU A 255 -3.57 16.33 4.35
CA LEU A 255 -3.16 17.65 4.84
C LEU A 255 -4.28 18.70 4.77
N GLY A 256 -5.37 18.44 4.05
CA GLY A 256 -6.53 19.33 3.93
C GLY A 256 -6.26 20.56 3.08
N VAL A 257 -5.51 20.41 1.98
CA VAL A 257 -5.20 21.46 0.99
C VAL A 257 -5.71 21.06 -0.40
N ASP A 258 -5.79 22.01 -1.33
CA ASP A 258 -6.30 21.77 -2.68
C ASP A 258 -5.19 21.23 -3.60
N ASN A 259 -5.45 20.13 -4.31
CA ASN A 259 -4.66 19.80 -5.50
C ASN A 259 -5.23 20.59 -6.69
N SER A 260 -4.41 21.40 -7.35
CA SER A 260 -4.83 22.22 -8.49
C SER A 260 -5.45 21.40 -9.64
N TYR A 261 -5.17 20.10 -9.73
CA TYR A 261 -5.71 19.17 -10.73
C TYR A 261 -6.67 18.13 -10.12
N SER A 262 -7.28 18.43 -8.97
CA SER A 262 -8.32 17.60 -8.32
C SER A 262 -9.60 17.42 -9.16
N ASP A 263 -9.75 18.18 -10.26
CA ASP A 263 -10.84 18.06 -11.24
C ASP A 263 -10.57 17.05 -12.37
N VAL A 264 -9.38 16.42 -12.41
CA VAL A 264 -8.97 15.49 -13.46
C VAL A 264 -8.87 14.07 -12.91
N ASP A 265 -9.80 13.19 -13.31
CA ASP A 265 -9.90 11.77 -12.92
C ASP A 265 -8.80 10.91 -13.57
N SER A 266 -7.53 11.19 -13.26
CA SER A 266 -6.36 10.46 -13.76
C SER A 266 -5.18 10.62 -12.79
N MET A 267 -4.27 9.66 -12.75
CA MET A 267 -3.12 9.70 -11.84
C MET A 267 -2.10 10.76 -12.29
N TRP A 268 -1.68 10.67 -13.55
CA TRP A 268 -0.68 11.55 -14.16
C TRP A 268 -1.11 12.03 -15.57
N PRO A 269 -2.13 12.89 -15.67
CA PRO A 269 -2.49 13.54 -16.93
C PRO A 269 -1.33 14.36 -17.51
N GLN A 270 -1.11 14.24 -18.83
CA GLN A 270 -0.34 15.24 -19.58
C GLN A 270 -1.22 16.48 -19.81
N VAL A 271 -0.71 17.63 -19.42
CA VAL A 271 -1.39 18.93 -19.56
C VAL A 271 -0.58 19.85 -20.47
N ASN A 272 -0.99 21.12 -20.58
CA ASN A 272 -0.31 22.13 -21.38
C ASN A 272 -0.02 23.37 -20.52
N TRP A 273 0.97 24.17 -20.90
CA TRP A 273 1.38 25.31 -20.06
C TRP A 273 0.39 26.47 -20.00
N GLU A 274 -0.52 26.64 -20.97
CA GLU A 274 -1.60 27.65 -20.86
C GLU A 274 -2.54 27.28 -19.70
N ASP A 275 -2.87 25.99 -19.57
CA ASP A 275 -3.72 25.41 -18.52
C ASP A 275 -3.04 25.36 -17.13
N VAL A 276 -1.70 25.31 -17.08
CA VAL A 276 -0.91 25.48 -15.84
C VAL A 276 -0.88 26.96 -15.41
N LEU A 277 -0.67 27.88 -16.35
CA LEU A 277 -0.67 29.33 -16.12
C LEU A 277 -2.03 29.86 -15.68
N ASP A 278 -3.13 29.31 -16.21
CA ASP A 278 -4.49 29.65 -15.78
C ASP A 278 -4.82 29.13 -14.36
N ARG A 279 -4.09 28.11 -13.86
CA ARG A 279 -4.25 27.55 -12.50
C ARG A 279 -3.42 28.26 -11.43
N ASP A 280 -2.20 28.69 -11.77
CA ASP A 280 -1.25 29.47 -10.94
C ASP A 280 -1.25 29.10 -9.43
N PRO A 281 -0.60 27.98 -9.04
CA PRO A 281 -0.71 27.42 -7.69
C PRO A 281 0.02 28.26 -6.62
N ASP A 282 -0.32 28.08 -5.35
CA ASP A 282 0.41 28.69 -4.23
C ASP A 282 1.77 28.03 -3.97
N LEU A 283 1.89 26.73 -4.30
CA LEU A 283 3.09 25.90 -4.15
C LEU A 283 3.22 24.90 -5.32
N LEU A 284 4.42 24.79 -5.90
CA LEU A 284 4.74 23.81 -6.93
C LEU A 284 5.70 22.73 -6.39
N VAL A 285 5.23 21.49 -6.28
CA VAL A 285 6.07 20.33 -5.95
C VAL A 285 6.72 19.81 -7.24
N LEU A 286 8.04 19.67 -7.21
CA LEU A 286 8.86 19.24 -8.34
C LEU A 286 9.36 17.82 -8.11
N GLY A 287 8.91 16.87 -8.93
CA GLY A 287 9.45 15.52 -8.94
C GLY A 287 10.94 15.54 -9.28
N ASP A 288 11.78 14.92 -8.46
CA ASP A 288 13.20 14.67 -8.76
C ASP A 288 13.35 13.23 -9.20
N LEU A 289 13.50 13.01 -10.51
CA LEU A 289 13.54 11.68 -11.10
C LEU A 289 14.98 11.38 -11.55
N THR A 290 15.57 10.32 -11.00
CA THR A 290 16.94 9.87 -11.31
C THR A 290 17.05 9.22 -12.71
N ARG A 291 16.76 9.99 -13.76
CA ARG A 291 16.81 9.55 -15.17
C ARG A 291 17.07 10.72 -16.13
N ASP A 292 17.64 10.41 -17.29
CA ASP A 292 17.92 11.40 -18.33
C ASP A 292 16.64 11.97 -18.98
N GLY A 293 16.63 13.28 -19.23
CA GLY A 293 15.63 13.97 -20.05
C GLY A 293 15.25 15.36 -19.54
N GLU A 294 14.63 16.16 -20.40
CA GLU A 294 14.06 17.45 -19.99
C GLU A 294 12.89 17.25 -19.02
N GLY A 295 12.83 18.10 -17.99
CA GLY A 295 11.84 18.04 -16.92
C GLY A 295 11.91 16.78 -16.08
N GLN A 296 13.04 16.06 -16.00
CA GLN A 296 13.18 14.87 -15.15
C GLN A 296 13.71 15.22 -13.76
N SER A 297 14.89 15.85 -13.68
CA SER A 297 15.44 16.34 -12.42
C SER A 297 14.83 17.70 -12.01
N VAL A 298 14.96 18.03 -10.73
CA VAL A 298 14.59 19.35 -10.20
C VAL A 298 15.41 20.45 -10.87
N GLU A 299 16.70 20.25 -11.13
CA GLU A 299 17.55 21.23 -11.85
C GLU A 299 17.01 21.55 -13.25
N SER A 300 16.56 20.54 -14.01
CA SER A 300 15.95 20.74 -15.32
C SER A 300 14.60 21.47 -15.21
N LYS A 301 13.77 21.11 -14.21
CA LYS A 301 12.48 21.77 -13.96
C LYS A 301 12.65 23.24 -13.54
N THR A 302 13.51 23.56 -12.56
CA THR A 302 13.77 24.95 -12.15
C THR A 302 14.42 25.75 -13.28
N GLY A 303 15.36 25.15 -14.03
CA GLY A 303 15.94 25.77 -15.21
C GLY A 303 14.89 26.12 -16.27
N PHE A 304 13.87 25.29 -16.45
CA PHE A 304 12.74 25.59 -17.34
C PHE A 304 11.85 26.71 -16.78
N LEU A 305 11.44 26.64 -15.51
CA LEU A 305 10.63 27.68 -14.83
C LEU A 305 11.26 29.08 -14.93
N GLU A 306 12.59 29.17 -14.76
CA GLU A 306 13.32 30.44 -14.77
C GLU A 306 13.60 31.01 -16.17
N ASN A 307 13.55 30.19 -17.23
CA ASN A 307 14.02 30.58 -18.57
C ASN A 307 12.97 30.52 -19.68
N ASP A 308 11.85 29.80 -19.51
CA ASP A 308 10.75 29.85 -20.48
C ASP A 308 9.96 31.18 -20.36
N PRO A 309 9.80 31.96 -21.44
CA PRO A 309 9.19 33.29 -21.37
C PRO A 309 7.71 33.35 -20.94
N ALA A 310 6.98 32.24 -21.01
CA ALA A 310 5.59 32.18 -20.56
C ALA A 310 5.51 31.62 -19.14
N VAL A 311 6.24 30.54 -18.86
CA VAL A 311 6.17 29.85 -17.56
C VAL A 311 6.85 30.65 -16.44
N SER A 312 7.81 31.53 -16.77
CA SER A 312 8.38 32.49 -15.82
C SER A 312 7.39 33.57 -15.34
N GLU A 313 6.15 33.63 -15.88
CA GLU A 313 5.09 34.53 -15.40
C GLU A 313 4.27 33.93 -14.22
N LEU A 314 4.51 32.67 -13.82
CA LEU A 314 3.86 32.03 -12.67
C LEU A 314 4.23 32.68 -11.33
N SER A 315 3.27 32.82 -10.41
CA SER A 315 3.47 33.40 -9.08
C SER A 315 4.50 32.62 -8.25
N VAL A 316 4.57 31.28 -8.41
CA VAL A 316 5.59 30.45 -7.76
C VAL A 316 7.03 30.77 -8.19
N VAL A 317 7.22 31.41 -9.36
CA VAL A 317 8.55 31.77 -9.87
C VAL A 317 9.04 33.09 -9.26
N ASP A 318 8.17 34.10 -9.18
CA ASP A 318 8.50 35.38 -8.54
C ASP A 318 8.80 35.20 -7.03
N ASP A 319 8.03 34.35 -6.33
CA ASP A 319 8.19 34.11 -4.89
C ASP A 319 9.09 32.90 -4.54
N GLN A 320 9.63 32.18 -5.53
CA GLN A 320 10.44 30.96 -5.38
C GLN A 320 9.76 29.84 -4.56
N ARG A 321 8.46 29.63 -4.76
CA ARG A 321 7.62 28.69 -4.00
C ARG A 321 7.54 27.32 -4.66
N TRP A 322 8.63 26.57 -4.54
CA TRP A 322 8.66 25.17 -4.93
C TRP A 322 9.44 24.30 -3.96
N MET A 323 9.10 23.02 -3.91
CA MET A 323 9.85 22.02 -3.13
C MET A 323 10.15 20.77 -3.97
N PRO A 324 11.30 20.11 -3.78
CA PRO A 324 11.59 18.83 -4.40
C PRO A 324 10.81 17.69 -3.70
N MET A 325 10.45 16.65 -4.46
CA MET A 325 10.10 15.31 -3.94
C MET A 325 10.65 14.26 -4.89
N THR A 326 11.22 13.17 -4.38
CA THR A 326 11.69 12.03 -5.16
C THR A 326 10.54 11.33 -5.90
N GLY A 327 10.89 10.56 -6.94
CA GLY A 327 9.92 9.73 -7.65
C GLY A 327 9.18 8.75 -6.74
N SER A 328 9.88 8.16 -5.77
CA SER A 328 9.27 7.21 -4.83
C SER A 328 8.33 7.84 -3.79
N GLU A 329 8.57 9.09 -3.35
CA GLU A 329 7.63 9.81 -2.47
C GLU A 329 6.29 10.09 -3.19
N LEU A 330 6.34 10.37 -4.50
CA LEU A 330 5.17 10.63 -5.34
C LEU A 330 4.40 9.36 -5.77
N ASN A 331 4.79 8.18 -5.29
CA ASN A 331 4.08 6.91 -5.47
C ASN A 331 3.65 6.35 -4.11
N ILE A 332 2.54 5.60 -4.07
CA ILE A 332 2.01 5.01 -2.83
C ILE A 332 2.96 3.92 -2.33
N THR A 333 3.75 4.27 -1.32
CA THR A 333 4.81 3.48 -0.68
C THR A 333 5.03 4.00 0.74
N ILE A 334 5.89 3.35 1.55
CA ILE A 334 6.27 3.90 2.87
C ILE A 334 6.87 5.33 2.79
N ARG A 335 7.39 5.75 1.63
CA ARG A 335 7.91 7.10 1.40
C ARG A 335 6.84 8.15 1.13
N THR A 336 5.59 7.77 0.82
CA THR A 336 4.50 8.75 0.73
C THR A 336 4.36 9.52 2.05
N VAL A 337 4.63 8.87 3.19
CA VAL A 337 4.64 9.51 4.51
C VAL A 337 5.76 10.53 4.65
N ASP A 338 6.97 10.26 4.14
CA ASP A 338 8.08 11.22 4.10
C ASP A 338 7.69 12.47 3.27
N GLY A 339 6.99 12.26 2.15
CA GLY A 339 6.44 13.31 1.31
C GLY A 339 5.36 14.15 2.01
N ILE A 340 4.44 13.51 2.74
CA ILE A 340 3.40 14.17 3.55
C ILE A 340 4.04 15.04 4.64
N GLU A 341 5.05 14.53 5.34
CA GLU A 341 5.77 15.29 6.37
C GLU A 341 6.48 16.52 5.78
N SER A 342 7.16 16.34 4.65
CA SER A 342 7.91 17.40 3.95
C SER A 342 6.98 18.49 3.36
N LEU A 343 5.83 18.08 2.82
CA LEU A 343 4.80 19.00 2.34
C LEU A 343 4.14 19.75 3.50
N ALA A 344 3.86 19.07 4.62
CA ALA A 344 3.32 19.71 5.82
C ALA A 344 4.26 20.80 6.37
N ASP A 345 5.56 20.54 6.44
CA ASP A 345 6.53 21.56 6.87
C ASP A 345 6.59 22.73 5.89
N THR A 346 6.62 22.46 4.58
CA THR A 346 6.64 23.50 3.54
C THR A 346 5.38 24.39 3.59
N LEU A 347 4.20 23.80 3.80
CA LEU A 347 2.94 24.53 3.97
C LEU A 347 2.93 25.38 5.25
N VAL A 348 3.50 24.88 6.35
CA VAL A 348 3.63 25.65 7.60
C VAL A 348 4.59 26.83 7.42
N GLU A 349 5.72 26.66 6.72
CA GLU A 349 6.65 27.74 6.42
C GLU A 349 6.05 28.79 5.46
N LEU A 350 5.19 28.38 4.53
CA LEU A 350 4.50 29.26 3.59
C LEU A 350 3.48 30.21 4.26
N HIS A 351 2.94 29.82 5.43
CA HIS A 351 1.85 30.54 6.11
C HIS A 351 2.20 31.10 7.50
N GLY A 352 3.45 30.94 7.98
CA GLY A 352 3.92 31.35 9.32
C GLY A 352 4.50 32.76 9.47
#